data_AF-A0A5N7Z8H0-F1
#
_entry.id   AF-A0A5N7Z8H0-F1
#
_cell.length_a   1.000
_cell.length_b   1.000
_cell.length_c   1.000
_cell.angle_alpha   90.00
_cell.angle_beta   90.00
_cell.angle_gamma   90.00
#
_symmetry.space_group_name_H-M   'P 1'
#
loop_
_entity.id
_entity.type
_entity.pdbx_description
1 polymer ?
#
loop_
_entity_poly.entity_id
_entity_poly.type
_entity_poly.pdbx_seq_one_letter_code
_entity_poly.pdbx_strand_id
1 'polypeptide(L)'
;MKEKTKLFSTLVNFSLLLCSVILLVPNKFKAYPIILLGLFSILHYCKSDNRQKFPFKKVGLLSIVFILFAISVSYTEDLASAFSKLSTMASLLIFPVIFSLLDTSGYTLKNAFLKRFFLCFIVSNILFAILTFCYFWNQEFTFSETIVHYSNLTNIRLGTYSIHPIYHSLYIGVALLMLVHLIKFDT
;
A
#
# COMPACT_ATOMS: atom_id res chain seq x y z
N MET A 1 12.68 17.20 24.37
CA MET A 1 11.42 17.25 23.57
C MET A 1 11.61 16.75 22.14
N LYS A 2 12.66 17.15 21.40
CA LYS A 2 12.99 16.68 20.02
C LYS A 2 13.16 15.16 19.83
N GLU A 3 13.51 14.43 20.88
CA GLU A 3 13.81 12.98 20.81
C GLU A 3 12.56 12.11 20.64
N LYS A 4 11.45 12.47 21.30
CA LYS A 4 10.18 11.72 21.17
C LYS A 4 9.60 11.82 19.76
N THR A 5 9.62 13.01 19.15
CA THR A 5 9.15 13.21 17.77
C THR A 5 9.98 12.37 16.78
N LYS A 6 11.31 12.35 16.98
CA LYS A 6 12.23 11.53 16.16
C LYS A 6 11.92 10.03 16.24
N LEU A 7 11.56 9.52 17.43
CA LEU A 7 11.12 8.13 17.60
C LEU A 7 9.88 7.84 16.76
N PHE A 8 8.83 8.67 16.85
CA PHE A 8 7.60 8.47 16.08
C PHE A 8 7.83 8.58 14.57
N SER A 9 8.69 9.51 14.11
CA SER A 9 9.02 9.59 12.68
C SER A 9 9.75 8.31 12.21
N THR A 10 10.56 7.70 13.08
CA THR A 10 11.23 6.42 12.78
C THR A 10 10.23 5.27 12.70
N LEU A 11 9.21 5.25 13.57
CA LEU A 11 8.13 4.26 13.51
C LEU A 11 7.29 4.41 12.23
N VAL A 12 6.98 5.65 11.82
CA VAL A 12 6.33 5.92 10.53
C VAL A 12 7.18 5.40 9.38
N ASN A 13 8.48 5.73 9.34
CA ASN A 13 9.41 5.22 8.34
C ASN A 13 9.44 3.67 8.30
N PHE A 14 9.48 3.02 9.46
CA PHE A 14 9.43 1.56 9.55
C PHE A 14 8.14 1.00 8.95
N SER A 15 6.97 1.56 9.29
CA SER A 15 5.69 1.13 8.70
C SER A 15 5.59 1.39 7.20
N LEU A 16 6.16 2.50 6.69
CA LEU A 16 6.26 2.75 5.25
C LEU A 16 7.11 1.67 4.56
N LEU A 17 8.24 1.27 5.15
CA LEU A 17 9.04 0.17 4.60
C LEU A 17 8.27 -1.15 4.62
N LEU A 18 7.48 -1.46 5.66
CA LEU A 18 6.61 -2.63 5.66
C LEU A 18 5.57 -2.58 4.54
N CYS A 19 4.98 -1.41 4.27
CA CYS A 19 4.08 -1.22 3.13
C CYS A 19 4.78 -1.43 1.78
N SER A 20 6.07 -1.12 1.66
CA SER A 20 6.83 -1.34 0.42
C SER A 20 6.97 -2.82 0.05
N VAL A 21 6.95 -3.71 1.05
CA VAL A 21 7.08 -5.17 0.86
C VAL A 21 5.74 -5.91 0.96
N ILE A 22 4.61 -5.18 0.91
CA ILE A 22 3.26 -5.73 1.13
C ILE A 22 2.88 -6.86 0.17
N LEU A 23 3.49 -6.90 -1.01
CA LEU A 23 3.23 -7.95 -2.01
C LEU A 23 3.70 -9.33 -1.54
N LEU A 24 4.77 -9.37 -0.74
CA LEU A 24 5.33 -10.59 -0.13
C LEU A 24 4.58 -11.02 1.13
N VAL A 25 3.57 -10.26 1.56
CA VAL A 25 2.75 -10.58 2.74
C VAL A 25 1.50 -11.36 2.29
N PRO A 26 1.12 -12.46 2.96
CA PRO A 26 -0.10 -13.18 2.61
C PRO A 26 -1.33 -12.28 2.74
N ASN A 27 -2.35 -12.48 1.89
CA ASN A 27 -3.52 -11.59 1.80
C ASN A 27 -4.21 -11.31 3.13
N LYS A 28 -4.33 -12.33 3.99
CA LYS A 28 -4.93 -12.20 5.33
C LYS A 28 -4.20 -11.17 6.22
N PHE A 29 -2.91 -10.96 5.96
CA PHE A 29 -2.04 -10.10 6.76
C PHE A 29 -1.68 -8.77 6.07
N LYS A 30 -2.12 -8.54 4.82
CA LYS A 30 -1.83 -7.29 4.09
C LYS A 30 -2.42 -6.05 4.77
N ALA A 31 -3.44 -6.20 5.60
CA ALA A 31 -4.00 -5.09 6.37
C ALA A 31 -3.06 -4.58 7.48
N TYR A 32 -2.22 -5.44 8.08
CA TYR A 32 -1.41 -5.05 9.25
C TYR A 32 -0.39 -3.92 8.96
N PRO A 33 0.39 -3.95 7.87
CA PRO A 33 1.28 -2.83 7.53
C PRO A 33 0.54 -1.48 7.42
N ILE A 34 -0.66 -1.49 6.84
CA ILE A 34 -1.49 -0.29 6.66
C ILE A 34 -2.03 0.21 8.01
N ILE A 35 -2.50 -0.71 8.86
CA ILE A 35 -2.97 -0.39 10.21
C ILE A 35 -1.84 0.20 11.05
N LEU A 36 -0.64 -0.39 10.99
CA LEU A 36 0.55 0.14 11.67
C LEU A 36 0.92 1.54 11.17
N LEU A 37 0.88 1.76 9.85
CA LEU A 37 1.11 3.08 9.27
C LEU A 37 0.10 4.11 9.78
N GLY A 38 -1.18 3.75 9.83
CA GLY A 38 -2.23 4.62 10.37
C GLY A 38 -2.01 4.95 11.85
N LEU A 39 -1.74 3.94 12.67
CA LEU A 39 -1.49 4.10 14.09
C LEU A 39 -0.26 4.98 14.37
N PHE A 40 0.86 4.74 13.70
CA PHE A 40 2.06 5.55 13.87
C PHE A 40 1.90 6.97 13.32
N SER A 41 1.12 7.16 12.26
CA SER A 41 0.80 8.49 11.75
C SER A 41 -0.05 9.31 12.73
N ILE A 42 -1.05 8.69 13.36
CA ILE A 42 -1.85 9.33 14.43
C ILE A 42 -0.96 9.66 15.62
N LEU A 43 -0.13 8.72 16.08
CA LEU A 43 0.78 8.96 17.20
C LEU A 43 1.79 10.08 16.90
N HIS A 44 2.34 10.11 15.68
CA HIS A 44 3.24 11.18 15.23
C HIS A 44 2.52 12.53 15.23
N TYR A 45 1.31 12.61 14.68
CA TYR A 45 0.50 13.84 14.70
C TYR A 45 0.24 14.31 16.13
N CYS A 46 -0.27 13.44 17.02
CA CYS A 46 -0.58 13.78 18.40
C CYS A 46 0.63 14.24 19.23
N LYS A 47 1.84 13.82 18.86
CA LYS A 47 3.10 14.13 19.56
C LYS A 47 3.95 15.18 18.84
N SER A 48 3.47 15.71 17.72
CA SER A 48 4.17 16.79 17.01
C SER A 48 3.86 18.14 17.64
N ASP A 49 4.91 18.94 17.80
CA ASP A 49 4.80 20.34 18.23
C ASP A 49 4.35 21.25 17.07
N ASN A 50 4.51 20.79 15.82
CA ASN A 50 4.21 21.55 14.59
C ASN A 50 2.83 21.19 14.00
N ARG A 51 1.84 20.89 14.85
CA ARG A 51 0.49 20.52 14.39
C ARG A 51 -0.20 21.69 13.70
N GLN A 52 -0.52 21.50 12.42
CA GLN A 52 -1.36 22.41 11.65
C GLN A 52 -2.82 21.92 11.60
N LYS A 53 -3.73 22.79 11.17
CA LYS A 53 -5.14 22.44 11.00
C LYS A 53 -5.28 21.36 9.93
N PHE A 54 -6.05 20.32 10.24
CA PHE A 54 -6.30 19.21 9.32
C PHE A 54 -7.04 19.67 8.04
N PRO A 55 -6.54 19.34 6.82
CA PRO A 55 -7.06 19.88 5.58
C PRO A 55 -8.28 19.09 5.08
N PHE A 56 -9.41 19.17 5.81
CA PHE A 56 -10.64 18.43 5.49
C PHE A 56 -11.08 18.54 4.02
N LYS A 57 -10.93 19.72 3.40
CA LYS A 57 -11.26 19.93 1.97
C LYS A 57 -10.43 19.04 1.03
N LYS A 58 -9.12 18.92 1.27
CA LYS A 58 -8.22 18.08 0.44
C LYS A 58 -8.54 16.60 0.64
N VAL A 59 -8.76 16.18 1.89
CA VAL A 59 -9.12 14.79 2.20
C VAL A 59 -10.44 14.40 1.56
N GLY A 60 -11.46 15.27 1.65
CA GLY A 60 -12.76 15.04 1.02
C GLY A 60 -12.64 14.90 -0.50
N LEU A 61 -11.83 15.74 -1.15
CA LEU A 61 -11.59 15.65 -2.59
C LEU A 61 -10.90 14.34 -2.99
N LEU A 62 -9.84 13.94 -2.28
CA LEU A 62 -9.11 12.70 -2.56
C LEU A 62 -9.94 11.44 -2.24
N SER A 63 -10.90 11.56 -1.33
CA SER A 63 -11.77 10.46 -0.90
C SER A 63 -13.16 10.50 -1.55
N ILE A 64 -13.35 11.32 -2.59
CA ILE A 64 -14.69 11.58 -3.17
C ILE A 64 -15.37 10.29 -3.64
N VAL A 65 -14.60 9.38 -4.24
CA VAL A 65 -15.10 8.08 -4.71
C VAL A 65 -15.64 7.28 -3.52
N PHE A 66 -14.90 7.21 -2.41
CA PHE A 66 -15.36 6.53 -1.21
C PHE A 66 -16.62 7.18 -0.63
N ILE A 67 -16.68 8.51 -0.60
CA ILE A 67 -17.85 9.26 -0.10
C ILE A 67 -19.10 8.96 -0.95
N LEU A 68 -18.97 8.91 -2.28
CA LEU A 68 -20.08 8.54 -3.17
C LEU A 68 -20.57 7.12 -2.88
N PHE A 69 -19.66 6.16 -2.69
CA PHE A 69 -20.03 4.81 -2.29
C PHE A 69 -20.69 4.76 -0.90
N ALA A 70 -20.22 5.56 0.05
CA ALA A 70 -20.83 5.66 1.37
C ALA A 70 -22.26 6.20 1.31
N ILE A 71 -22.51 7.23 0.49
CA ILE A 71 -23.86 7.76 0.25
C ILE A 71 -24.74 6.72 -0.44
N SER A 72 -24.18 5.92 -1.36
CA SER A 72 -24.91 4.88 -2.09
C SER A 72 -25.48 3.78 -1.18
N VAL A 73 -24.91 3.58 0.01
CA VAL A 73 -25.42 2.59 0.97
C VAL A 73 -26.84 2.91 1.42
N SER A 74 -27.22 4.19 1.49
CA SER A 74 -28.58 4.61 1.81
C SER A 74 -29.62 4.19 0.77
N TYR A 75 -29.18 3.75 -0.41
CA TYR A 75 -30.04 3.31 -1.52
C TYR A 75 -30.13 1.78 -1.64
N THR A 76 -29.48 1.02 -0.76
CA THR A 76 -29.53 -0.44 -0.80
C THR A 76 -30.32 -1.01 0.38
N GLU A 77 -31.01 -2.12 0.12
CA GLU A 77 -31.66 -2.92 1.15
C GLU A 77 -30.68 -3.94 1.78
N ASP A 78 -29.64 -4.35 1.03
CA ASP A 78 -28.62 -5.30 1.49
C ASP A 78 -27.44 -4.56 2.16
N LEU A 79 -27.68 -4.13 3.40
CA LEU A 79 -26.68 -3.45 4.23
C LEU A 79 -25.43 -4.30 4.46
N ALA A 80 -25.58 -5.63 4.61
CA ALA A 80 -24.47 -6.52 4.89
C ALA A 80 -23.47 -6.53 3.72
N SER A 81 -23.97 -6.67 2.49
CA SER A 81 -23.15 -6.60 1.27
C SER A 81 -22.55 -5.20 1.06
N ALA A 82 -23.31 -4.14 1.33
CA ALA A 82 -22.80 -2.77 1.21
C ALA A 82 -21.66 -2.46 2.18
N PHE A 83 -21.79 -2.85 3.46
CA PHE A 83 -20.70 -2.65 4.43
C PHE A 83 -19.46 -3.48 4.10
N SER A 84 -19.63 -4.70 3.58
CA SER A 84 -18.51 -5.52 3.11
C SER A 84 -17.76 -4.83 1.95
N LYS A 85 -18.47 -4.27 0.97
CA LYS A 85 -17.88 -3.49 -0.13
C LYS A 85 -17.22 -2.20 0.35
N LEU A 86 -17.84 -1.47 1.28
CA LEU A 86 -17.20 -0.29 1.87
C LEU A 86 -15.90 -0.63 2.60
N SER A 87 -15.88 -1.75 3.33
CA SER A 87 -14.68 -2.21 4.04
C SER A 87 -13.51 -2.46 3.08
N THR A 88 -13.76 -3.13 1.95
CA THR A 88 -12.71 -3.38 0.94
C THR A 88 -12.24 -2.12 0.23
N MET A 89 -13.10 -1.10 0.13
CA MET A 89 -12.77 0.20 -0.47
C MET A 89 -12.25 1.23 0.54
N ALA A 90 -12.18 0.89 1.83
CA ALA A 90 -11.82 1.81 2.91
C ALA A 90 -10.44 2.46 2.72
N SER A 91 -9.52 1.80 2.01
CA SER A 91 -8.21 2.37 1.65
C SER A 91 -8.31 3.70 0.90
N LEU A 92 -9.39 3.92 0.13
CA LEU A 92 -9.65 5.17 -0.60
C LEU A 92 -9.89 6.37 0.33
N LEU A 93 -10.29 6.15 1.58
CA LEU A 93 -10.39 7.18 2.62
C LEU A 93 -9.20 7.16 3.57
N ILE A 94 -8.76 5.96 3.97
CA ILE A 94 -7.71 5.77 4.97
C ILE A 94 -6.38 6.38 4.49
N PHE A 95 -5.95 6.14 3.25
CA PHE A 95 -4.67 6.69 2.76
C PHE A 95 -4.68 8.22 2.69
N PRO A 96 -5.69 8.91 2.13
CA PRO A 96 -5.79 10.37 2.20
C PRO A 96 -5.71 10.93 3.62
N VAL A 97 -6.36 10.27 4.59
CA VAL A 97 -6.31 10.67 6.00
C VAL A 97 -4.90 10.51 6.57
N ILE A 98 -4.28 9.34 6.38
CA ILE A 98 -2.91 9.04 6.84
C ILE A 98 -1.92 10.09 6.33
N PHE A 99 -1.89 10.33 5.02
CA PHE A 99 -0.93 11.25 4.44
C PHE A 99 -1.20 12.71 4.83
N SER A 100 -2.47 13.08 5.05
CA SER A 100 -2.82 14.43 5.54
C SER A 100 -2.42 14.63 7.01
N LEU A 101 -2.50 13.59 7.85
CA LEU A 101 -1.99 13.64 9.23
C LEU A 101 -0.47 13.83 9.24
N LEU A 102 0.25 13.11 8.37
CA LEU A 102 1.69 13.25 8.24
C LEU A 102 2.07 14.66 7.77
N ASP A 103 1.46 15.16 6.69
CA ASP A 103 1.70 16.51 6.14
C ASP A 103 1.50 17.60 7.21
N THR A 104 0.36 17.57 7.90
CA THR A 104 0.04 18.55 8.95
C THR A 104 0.82 18.39 10.25
N SER A 105 1.53 17.29 10.43
CA SER A 105 2.41 17.08 11.59
C SER A 105 3.83 17.58 11.36
N GLY A 106 4.13 18.16 10.19
CA GLY A 106 5.48 18.58 9.82
C GLY A 106 6.44 17.40 9.58
N TYR A 107 5.89 16.22 9.31
CA TYR A 107 6.68 15.04 8.95
C TYR A 107 7.37 15.26 7.60
N THR A 108 8.67 14.95 7.53
CA THR A 108 9.47 15.10 6.31
C THR A 108 10.15 13.79 5.96
N LEU A 109 10.03 13.36 4.70
CA LEU A 109 10.83 12.26 4.17
C LEU A 109 12.20 12.77 3.74
N LYS A 110 13.25 12.08 4.18
CA LYS A 110 14.60 12.28 3.64
C LYS A 110 14.73 11.59 2.29
N ASN A 111 15.40 12.21 1.33
CA ASN A 111 15.64 11.63 0.01
C ASN A 111 16.29 10.24 0.07
N ALA A 112 17.26 10.03 0.97
CA ALA A 112 17.89 8.72 1.17
C ALA A 112 16.89 7.63 1.59
N PHE A 113 15.92 7.98 2.43
CA PHE A 113 14.87 7.05 2.84
C PHE A 113 13.88 6.80 1.69
N LEU A 114 13.51 7.83 0.93
CA LEU A 114 12.63 7.69 -0.24
C LEU A 114 13.24 6.76 -1.30
N LYS A 115 14.54 6.91 -1.61
CA LYS A 115 15.28 6.01 -2.52
C LYS A 115 15.23 4.57 -2.01
N ARG A 116 15.48 4.36 -0.71
CA ARG A 116 15.40 3.03 -0.08
C ARG A 116 13.99 2.43 -0.17
N PHE A 117 12.96 3.23 0.10
CA PHE A 117 11.55 2.79 0.00
C PHE A 117 11.20 2.35 -1.42
N PHE A 118 11.57 3.13 -2.44
CA PHE A 118 11.35 2.76 -3.85
C PHE A 118 12.10 1.49 -4.22
N LEU A 119 13.38 1.36 -3.84
CA LEU A 119 14.16 0.17 -4.10
C LEU A 119 13.54 -1.06 -3.43
N CYS A 120 13.13 -0.97 -2.16
CA CYS A 120 12.46 -2.06 -1.46
C CYS A 120 11.16 -2.47 -2.16
N PHE A 121 10.36 -1.52 -2.65
CA PHE A 121 9.15 -1.82 -3.40
C PHE A 121 9.45 -2.54 -4.72
N ILE A 122 10.42 -2.05 -5.50
CA ILE A 122 10.82 -2.66 -6.78
C ILE A 122 11.36 -4.08 -6.55
N VAL A 123 12.28 -4.25 -5.60
CA VAL A 123 12.87 -5.55 -5.27
C VAL A 123 11.79 -6.51 -4.77
N SER A 124 10.84 -6.05 -3.94
CA SER A 124 9.71 -6.87 -3.49
C SER A 124 8.87 -7.39 -4.66
N ASN A 125 8.65 -6.57 -5.69
CA ASN A 125 7.89 -6.94 -6.88
C ASN A 125 8.63 -7.99 -7.72
N ILE A 126 9.92 -7.77 -7.96
CA ILE A 126 10.77 -8.71 -8.69
C ILE A 126 10.86 -10.04 -7.94
N LEU A 127 11.10 -9.99 -6.63
CA LEU A 127 11.14 -11.20 -5.79
C LEU A 127 9.82 -11.94 -5.83
N PHE A 128 8.68 -11.25 -5.70
CA PHE A 128 7.38 -11.90 -5.80
C PHE A 128 7.25 -12.63 -7.14
N ALA A 129 7.51 -11.95 -8.25
CA ALA A 129 7.37 -12.54 -9.59
C ALA A 129 8.30 -13.74 -9.83
N ILE A 130 9.56 -13.66 -9.39
CA ILE A 130 10.52 -14.76 -9.51
C ILE A 130 10.10 -15.93 -8.62
N LEU A 131 9.76 -15.69 -7.36
CA LEU A 131 9.39 -16.74 -6.41
C LEU A 131 8.12 -17.48 -6.86
N THR A 132 7.09 -16.76 -7.31
CA THR A 132 5.85 -17.38 -7.80
C THR A 132 6.08 -18.13 -9.11
N PHE A 133 6.92 -17.62 -10.01
CA PHE A 133 7.29 -18.32 -11.23
C PHE A 133 8.05 -19.62 -10.94
N CYS A 134 9.10 -19.56 -10.11
CA CYS A 134 9.86 -20.73 -9.68
C CYS A 134 8.99 -21.74 -8.93
N TYR A 135 8.05 -21.26 -8.10
CA TYR A 135 7.09 -22.12 -7.41
C TYR A 135 6.25 -22.92 -8.40
N PHE A 136 5.71 -22.31 -9.45
CA PHE A 136 4.87 -23.02 -10.42
C PHE A 136 5.67 -23.92 -11.37
N TRP A 137 6.87 -23.50 -11.77
CA TRP A 137 7.75 -24.35 -12.57
C TRP A 137 8.18 -25.60 -11.80
N ASN A 138 8.43 -25.51 -10.49
CA ASN A 138 8.78 -26.69 -9.70
C ASN A 138 7.58 -27.61 -9.36
N GLN A 139 6.38 -27.31 -9.86
CA GLN A 139 5.19 -28.14 -9.72
C GLN A 139 4.99 -28.94 -11.01
N GLU A 140 3.74 -29.17 -11.41
CA GLU A 140 3.38 -30.01 -12.56
C GLU A 140 3.47 -29.27 -13.91
N PHE A 141 3.88 -28.00 -13.94
CA PHE A 141 3.86 -27.18 -15.16
C PHE A 141 5.23 -27.10 -15.84
N THR A 142 5.25 -27.26 -17.16
CA THR A 142 6.43 -26.94 -17.95
C THR A 142 6.71 -25.43 -17.94
N PHE A 143 7.93 -25.06 -18.32
CA PHE A 143 8.33 -23.65 -18.44
C PHE A 143 7.39 -22.86 -19.35
N SER A 144 7.03 -23.42 -20.52
CA SER A 144 6.15 -22.77 -21.48
C SER A 144 4.73 -22.58 -20.94
N GLU A 145 4.17 -23.61 -20.30
CA GLU A 145 2.84 -23.54 -19.69
C GLU A 145 2.78 -22.52 -18.56
N THR A 146 3.85 -22.47 -17.75
CA THR A 146 3.96 -21.50 -16.65
C THR A 146 3.93 -20.07 -17.16
N ILE A 147 4.62 -19.77 -18.26
CA ILE A 147 4.60 -18.43 -18.89
C ILE A 147 3.20 -18.10 -19.41
N VAL A 148 2.61 -18.99 -20.22
CA VAL A 148 1.32 -18.74 -20.88
C VAL A 148 0.19 -18.56 -19.85
N HIS A 149 0.20 -19.36 -18.78
CA HIS A 149 -0.86 -19.37 -17.78
C HIS A 149 -0.52 -18.60 -16.50
N TYR A 150 0.61 -17.90 -16.45
CA TYR A 150 1.11 -17.24 -15.24
C TYR A 150 0.06 -16.39 -14.50
N SER A 151 -0.66 -15.55 -15.25
CA SER A 151 -1.72 -14.70 -14.70
C SER A 151 -2.84 -15.51 -14.04
N ASN A 152 -3.23 -16.63 -14.63
CA ASN A 152 -4.27 -17.48 -14.06
C ASN A 152 -3.76 -18.27 -12.86
N LEU A 153 -2.54 -18.80 -12.95
CA LEU A 153 -1.88 -19.54 -11.88
C LEU A 153 -1.73 -18.67 -10.63
N THR A 154 -1.26 -17.43 -10.80
CA THR A 154 -1.09 -16.49 -9.68
C THR A 154 -2.41 -16.05 -9.04
N ASN A 155 -3.52 -16.10 -9.77
CA ASN A 155 -4.84 -15.78 -9.24
C ASN A 155 -5.45 -16.95 -8.45
N ILE A 156 -5.38 -18.17 -8.99
CA ILE A 156 -6.16 -19.30 -8.47
C ILE A 156 -5.32 -20.24 -7.59
N ARG A 157 -4.05 -20.45 -7.91
CA ARG A 157 -3.23 -21.54 -7.32
C ARG A 157 -2.23 -21.09 -6.24
N LEU A 158 -2.13 -19.80 -5.94
CA LEU A 158 -1.24 -19.26 -4.89
C LEU A 158 -1.86 -19.27 -3.48
N GLY A 159 -3.12 -19.69 -3.33
CA GLY A 159 -3.80 -19.80 -2.05
C GLY A 159 -3.85 -18.46 -1.31
N THR A 160 -3.16 -18.38 -0.16
CA THR A 160 -3.14 -17.14 0.66
C THR A 160 -2.38 -15.98 0.01
N TYR A 161 -1.55 -16.26 -1.00
CA TYR A 161 -0.80 -15.25 -1.76
C TYR A 161 -1.45 -14.91 -3.11
N SER A 162 -2.60 -15.50 -3.42
CA SER A 162 -3.31 -15.28 -4.68
C SER A 162 -3.52 -13.80 -4.94
N ILE A 163 -3.18 -13.34 -6.13
CA ILE A 163 -3.37 -11.95 -6.53
C ILE A 163 -4.06 -11.88 -7.87
N HIS A 164 -5.09 -11.03 -7.95
CA HIS A 164 -5.77 -10.80 -9.20
C HIS A 164 -4.79 -10.19 -10.22
N PRO A 165 -4.78 -10.62 -11.50
CA PRO A 165 -3.79 -10.19 -12.48
C PRO A 165 -3.74 -8.67 -12.67
N ILE A 166 -4.90 -8.01 -12.62
CA ILE A 166 -5.01 -6.55 -12.72
C ILE A 166 -4.31 -5.86 -11.54
N TYR A 167 -4.39 -6.42 -10.34
CA TYR A 167 -3.67 -5.82 -9.21
C TYR A 167 -2.17 -6.04 -9.34
N HIS A 168 -1.75 -7.24 -9.76
CA HIS A 168 -0.33 -7.52 -9.97
C HIS A 168 0.28 -6.63 -11.06
N SER A 169 -0.43 -6.39 -12.17
CA SER A 169 0.04 -5.47 -13.21
C SER A 169 0.12 -4.03 -12.73
N LEU A 170 -0.80 -3.58 -11.86
CA LEU A 170 -0.70 -2.26 -11.22
C LEU A 170 0.55 -2.14 -10.34
N TYR A 171 0.88 -3.16 -9.54
CA TYR A 171 2.10 -3.16 -8.73
C TYR A 171 3.37 -3.05 -9.60
N ILE A 172 3.43 -3.81 -10.70
CA ILE A 172 4.53 -3.74 -11.66
C ILE A 172 4.61 -2.36 -12.32
N GLY A 173 3.47 -1.81 -12.76
CA GLY A 173 3.42 -0.47 -13.36
C GLY A 173 3.92 0.63 -12.43
N VAL A 174 3.51 0.58 -11.16
CA VAL A 174 4.01 1.53 -10.14
C VAL A 174 5.52 1.31 -9.88
N ALA A 175 5.99 0.07 -9.85
CA ALA A 175 7.42 -0.22 -9.67
C ALA A 175 8.26 0.35 -10.83
N LEU A 176 7.78 0.27 -12.06
CA LEU A 176 8.43 0.88 -13.23
C LEU A 176 8.48 2.40 -13.12
N LEU A 177 7.41 3.06 -12.70
CA LEU A 177 7.42 4.51 -12.47
C LEU A 177 8.44 4.92 -11.40
N MET A 178 8.52 4.15 -10.31
CA MET A 178 9.52 4.37 -9.26
C MET A 178 10.94 4.13 -9.76
N LEU A 179 11.15 3.15 -10.63
CA LEU A 179 12.45 2.86 -11.24
C LEU A 179 12.92 4.01 -12.13
N VAL A 180 12.05 4.52 -13.02
CA VAL A 180 12.35 5.67 -13.88
C VAL A 180 12.72 6.90 -13.03
N HIS A 181 11.98 7.12 -11.93
CA HIS A 181 12.28 8.21 -11.01
C HIS A 181 13.65 8.05 -10.32
N LEU A 182 14.02 6.83 -9.91
CA LEU A 182 15.33 6.53 -9.33
C LEU A 182 16.47 6.82 -10.31
N ILE A 183 16.36 6.33 -11.55
CA ILE A 183 17.37 6.53 -12.59
C ILE A 183 17.59 8.02 -12.86
N LYS A 184 16.51 8.79 -13.00
CA LYS A 184 16.60 10.25 -13.26
C LYS A 184 17.21 11.03 -12.10
N PHE A 185 17.13 10.53 -10.86
CA PHE A 185 17.71 11.17 -9.68
C PHE A 185 19.18 10.83 -9.43
N ASP A 186 19.73 9.85 -10.15
CA ASP A 186 21.13 9.45 -10.08
C ASP A 186 21.97 9.99 -11.26
N THR A 187 21.32 10.50 -12.32
CA THR A 187 21.91 11.30 -13.42
C THR A 187 21.82 12.79 -13.14
#